data_AF-A0A9N9H4E9-F1
#
_entry.id   AF-A0A9N9H4E9-F1
#
_cell.length_a   1.000
_cell.length_b   1.000
_cell.length_c   1.000
_cell.angle_alpha   90.00
_cell.angle_beta   90.00
_cell.angle_gamma   90.00
#
_symmetry.space_group_name_H-M   'P 1'
#
loop_
_entity.id
_entity.type
_entity.pdbx_description
1 polymer ?
#
loop_
_entity_poly.entity_id
_entity_poly.type
_entity_poly.pdbx_seq_one_letter_code
_entity_poly.pdbx_strand_id
1 'polypeptide(L)'
;METNVALVIPKNEDDEFEVHSGCRNATAAQKRVADVLGISSNKITSRVKRVGGSFGGKKAKGLYVSAALAVGAWTGQRHPFLGKWNVGLTKDGKILVYDLKYYLICEGTSDVTIIVALSDLLAADGCYYIPNIRLIGNPCKTNVHSNTAFRGFGQPQAVFILESMLSELSLVKETSEFEKRKKEVEEFNSNNNWHKRGLALLPIEFGVSFPVALMNHAGA
;
A
#
# COMPACT_ATOMS: atom_id res chain seq x y z
N MET A 1 28.70 2.33 33.86
CA MET A 1 28.84 2.10 32.40
C MET A 1 27.46 2.09 31.77
N GLU A 2 27.30 2.65 30.58
CA GLU A 2 26.02 2.66 29.84
C GLU A 2 25.93 1.45 28.90
N THR A 3 24.80 0.72 28.89
CA THR A 3 24.53 -0.39 27.96
C THR A 3 24.16 0.12 26.55
N ASN A 4 23.89 -0.78 25.58
CA ASN A 4 23.35 -0.33 24.29
C ASN A 4 21.93 0.19 24.51
N VAL A 5 21.68 1.42 24.05
CA VAL A 5 20.40 2.11 24.21
C VAL A 5 20.10 2.89 22.94
N ALA A 6 18.83 2.98 22.58
CA ALA A 6 18.32 3.91 21.60
C ALA A 6 16.87 4.28 21.94
N LEU A 7 16.43 5.42 21.44
CA LEU A 7 15.04 5.86 21.43
C LEU A 7 14.69 6.21 19.99
N VAL A 8 13.62 5.62 19.45
CA VAL A 8 13.14 5.90 18.10
C VAL A 8 11.77 6.55 18.21
N ILE A 9 11.62 7.69 17.56
CA ILE A 9 10.40 8.50 17.58
C ILE A 9 9.92 8.59 16.13
N PRO A 10 8.81 7.92 15.76
CA PRO A 10 8.16 8.15 14.48
C PRO A 10 7.56 9.56 14.51
N LYS A 11 7.76 10.32 13.45
CA LYS A 11 7.11 11.62 13.27
C LYS A 11 5.75 11.42 12.63
N ASN A 12 4.90 12.44 12.74
CA ASN A 12 3.50 12.35 12.32
C ASN A 12 3.32 12.40 10.79
N GLU A 13 4.36 12.77 10.05
CA GLU A 13 4.28 13.04 8.62
C GLU A 13 5.42 12.33 7.89
N ASP A 14 5.14 11.97 6.64
CA ASP A 14 6.16 11.76 5.62
C ASP A 14 7.16 10.61 5.90
N ASP A 15 6.74 9.64 6.72
CA ASP A 15 7.52 8.50 7.18
C ASP A 15 8.86 8.90 7.81
N GLU A 16 8.89 10.05 8.48
CA GLU A 16 10.10 10.54 9.12
C GLU A 16 10.33 9.91 10.49
N PHE A 17 11.59 9.59 10.78
CA PHE A 17 12.00 9.02 12.07
C PHE A 17 13.14 9.81 12.68
N GLU A 18 13.03 10.09 13.97
CA GLU A 18 14.13 10.59 14.78
C GLU A 18 14.68 9.47 15.66
N VAL A 19 15.98 9.22 15.55
CA VAL A 19 16.68 8.16 16.27
C VAL A 19 17.70 8.79 17.20
N HIS A 20 17.47 8.70 18.50
CA HIS A 20 18.47 9.01 19.52
C HIS A 20 19.25 7.74 19.82
N SER A 21 20.49 7.64 19.34
CA SER A 21 21.29 6.40 19.46
C SER A 21 22.43 6.55 20.46
N GLY A 22 22.72 5.50 21.24
CA GLY A 22 23.97 5.35 21.97
C GLY A 22 25.16 4.90 21.12
N CYS A 23 24.99 4.81 19.79
CA CYS A 23 26.04 4.46 18.82
C CYS A 23 26.95 5.66 18.52
N ARG A 24 28.27 5.44 18.41
CA ARG A 24 29.22 6.50 18.00
C ARG A 24 29.11 6.92 16.54
N ASN A 25 28.46 6.11 15.70
CA ASN A 25 28.35 6.33 14.27
C ASN A 25 26.89 6.64 13.89
N ALA A 26 26.53 7.92 13.97
CA ALA A 26 25.19 8.40 13.64
C ALA A 26 24.83 8.12 12.16
N THR A 27 25.80 8.25 11.24
CA THR A 27 25.60 7.96 9.81
C THR A 27 25.27 6.49 9.57
N ALA A 28 25.98 5.57 10.23
CA ALA A 28 25.66 4.15 10.12
C ALA A 28 24.32 3.80 10.77
N ALA A 29 23.94 4.47 11.87
CA ALA A 29 22.63 4.30 12.48
C ALA A 29 21.50 4.78 11.55
N GLN A 30 21.66 5.96 10.96
CA GLN A 30 20.75 6.51 9.96
C GLN A 30 20.56 5.55 8.79
N LYS A 31 21.67 5.16 8.14
CA LYS A 31 21.63 4.25 6.99
C LYS A 31 21.02 2.91 7.36
N ARG A 32 21.41 2.32 8.50
CA ARG A 32 20.90 1.01 8.91
C ARG A 32 19.39 1.03 9.20
N VAL A 33 18.91 2.09 9.82
CA VAL A 33 17.47 2.28 10.08
C VAL A 33 16.72 2.48 8.76
N ALA A 34 17.23 3.32 7.86
CA ALA A 34 16.67 3.52 6.53
C ALA A 34 16.58 2.20 5.73
N ASP A 35 17.67 1.41 5.71
CA ASP A 35 17.73 0.12 5.02
C ASP A 35 16.71 -0.90 5.56
N VAL A 36 16.52 -0.95 6.89
CA VAL A 36 15.60 -1.91 7.52
C VAL A 36 14.13 -1.49 7.35
N LEU A 37 13.88 -0.18 7.32
CA LEU A 37 12.56 0.38 7.08
C LEU A 37 12.20 0.47 5.58
N GLY A 38 13.16 0.28 4.67
CA GLY A 38 12.92 0.38 3.23
C GLY A 38 12.66 1.81 2.74
N ILE A 39 13.07 2.84 3.49
CA ILE A 39 12.88 4.25 3.14
C ILE A 39 14.19 4.98 2.88
N SER A 40 14.10 6.15 2.26
CA SER A 40 15.27 6.97 1.95
C SER A 40 15.92 7.51 3.24
N SER A 41 17.26 7.58 3.25
CA SER A 41 18.03 8.05 4.42
C SER A 41 17.73 9.49 4.81
N ASN A 42 17.22 10.33 3.91
CA ASN A 42 16.80 11.71 4.23
C ASN A 42 15.60 11.77 5.18
N LYS A 43 14.81 10.69 5.28
CA LYS A 43 13.69 10.55 6.22
C LYS A 43 14.12 10.18 7.63
N ILE A 44 15.40 9.84 7.83
CA ILE A 44 15.93 9.43 9.13
C ILE A 44 16.86 10.52 9.67
N THR A 45 16.56 11.07 10.84
CA THR A 45 17.46 11.96 11.58
C THR A 45 18.07 11.21 12.76
N SER A 46 19.37 10.94 12.74
CA SER A 46 20.08 10.29 13.86
C SER A 46 20.81 11.31 14.73
N ARG A 47 20.47 11.37 16.02
CA ARG A 47 21.11 12.25 17.02
C ARG A 47 21.87 11.45 18.08
N VAL A 48 23.05 11.94 18.45
CA VAL A 48 23.88 11.37 19.53
C VAL A 48 24.37 12.51 20.40
N LYS A 49 23.92 12.60 21.66
CA LYS A 49 24.33 13.67 22.57
C LYS A 49 25.64 13.33 23.31
N ARG A 50 25.71 12.14 23.90
CA ARG A 50 26.90 11.59 24.58
C ARG A 50 26.82 10.07 24.59
N VAL A 51 27.96 9.40 24.74
CA VAL A 51 28.02 7.92 24.87
C VAL A 51 28.80 7.56 26.14
N GLY A 52 28.16 6.83 27.06
CA GLY A 52 28.71 6.44 28.36
C GLY A 52 29.69 5.26 28.32
N GLY A 53 30.72 5.38 27.48
CA GLY A 53 31.73 4.34 27.20
C GLY A 53 31.34 3.45 26.01
N SER A 54 32.24 3.32 25.03
CA SER A 54 31.98 2.57 23.79
C SER A 54 33.00 1.48 23.54
N PHE A 55 34.31 1.76 23.69
CA PHE A 55 35.44 0.82 23.51
C PHE A 55 35.31 -0.14 22.30
N GLY A 56 34.61 0.29 21.24
CA GLY A 56 34.33 -0.49 20.03
C GLY A 56 32.95 -1.18 20.00
N GLY A 57 32.40 -1.57 21.15
CA GLY A 57 31.12 -2.29 21.25
C GLY A 57 29.91 -1.54 20.70
N LYS A 58 29.89 -0.20 20.80
CA LYS A 58 28.80 0.66 20.28
C LYS A 58 29.06 1.25 18.89
N LYS A 59 29.85 0.57 18.05
CA LYS A 59 30.08 0.98 16.64
C LYS A 59 29.14 0.24 15.68
N ALA A 60 28.95 -1.06 15.90
CA ALA A 60 28.09 -1.92 15.08
C ALA A 60 26.91 -2.49 15.88
N LYS A 61 27.14 -2.94 17.13
CA LYS A 61 26.08 -3.62 17.90
C LYS A 61 24.94 -2.69 18.30
N GLY A 62 25.23 -1.41 18.56
CA GLY A 62 24.21 -0.39 18.82
C GLY A 62 23.27 -0.15 17.64
N LEU A 63 23.70 -0.46 16.40
CA LEU A 63 22.87 -0.30 15.20
C LEU A 63 21.67 -1.26 15.21
N TYR A 64 21.85 -2.48 15.72
CA TYR A 64 20.76 -3.47 15.79
C TYR A 64 19.66 -3.03 16.76
N VAL A 65 20.01 -2.36 17.86
CA VAL A 65 19.03 -1.83 18.82
C VAL A 65 18.22 -0.71 18.19
N SER A 66 18.86 0.25 17.52
CA SER A 66 18.17 1.31 16.78
C SER A 66 17.26 0.75 15.68
N ALA A 67 17.72 -0.24 14.92
CA ALA A 67 16.93 -0.86 13.87
C ALA A 67 15.70 -1.60 14.40
N ALA A 68 15.85 -2.41 15.46
CA ALA A 68 14.74 -3.15 16.06
C ALA A 68 13.66 -2.21 16.63
N LEU A 69 14.08 -1.15 17.32
CA LEU A 69 13.15 -0.14 17.83
C LEU A 69 12.46 0.64 16.72
N ALA A 70 13.15 0.89 15.61
CA ALA A 70 12.56 1.60 14.48
C ALA A 70 11.47 0.77 13.80
N VAL A 71 11.67 -0.53 13.62
CA VAL A 71 10.63 -1.45 13.15
C VAL A 71 9.45 -1.47 14.12
N GLY A 72 9.71 -1.54 15.43
CA GLY A 72 8.65 -1.56 16.45
C GLY A 72 7.89 -0.24 16.58
N ALA A 73 8.52 0.89 16.23
CA ALA A 73 7.91 2.21 16.23
C ALA A 73 7.12 2.52 14.94
N TRP A 74 7.31 1.72 13.88
CA TRP A 74 6.63 1.93 12.61
C TRP A 74 5.17 1.50 12.70
N THR A 75 4.25 2.44 12.51
CA THR A 75 2.81 2.15 12.34
C THR A 75 2.59 1.75 10.88
N GLY A 76 2.29 0.47 10.63
CA GLY A 76 2.18 -0.10 9.28
C GLY A 76 1.37 0.74 8.29
N GLN A 77 1.66 0.60 7.00
CA GLN A 77 0.99 1.35 5.92
C GLN A 77 -0.06 0.50 5.20
N ARG A 78 -0.70 1.10 4.19
CA ARG A 78 -1.53 0.36 3.22
C ARG A 78 -0.67 -0.64 2.46
N HIS A 79 -1.13 -1.88 2.36
CA HIS A 79 -0.50 -2.91 1.52
C HIS A 79 -0.37 -2.45 0.06
N PRO A 80 0.84 -2.49 -0.52
CA PRO A 80 1.05 -2.44 -1.97
C PRO A 80 0.50 -3.69 -2.65
N PHE A 81 -0.04 -3.52 -3.86
CA PHE A 81 -0.67 -4.59 -4.63
C PHE A 81 -0.03 -4.73 -6.01
N LEU A 82 0.09 -5.96 -6.48
CA LEU A 82 0.34 -6.30 -7.87
C LEU A 82 -0.81 -7.16 -8.38
N GLY A 83 -1.59 -6.65 -9.32
CA GLY A 83 -2.63 -7.42 -10.02
C GLY A 83 -2.09 -8.04 -11.31
N LYS A 84 -2.45 -9.31 -11.57
CA LYS A 84 -2.29 -9.96 -12.87
C LYS A 84 -3.63 -10.56 -13.26
N TRP A 85 -4.16 -10.14 -14.39
CA TRP A 85 -5.50 -10.52 -14.83
C TRP A 85 -5.51 -11.10 -16.25
N ASN A 86 -6.49 -11.95 -16.50
CA ASN A 86 -6.95 -12.32 -17.84
C ASN A 86 -8.46 -12.11 -17.91
N VAL A 87 -8.94 -11.54 -19.00
CA VAL A 87 -10.36 -11.25 -19.21
C VAL A 87 -10.86 -11.84 -20.52
N GLY A 88 -12.04 -12.45 -20.48
CA GLY A 88 -12.74 -12.98 -21.65
C GLY A 88 -14.00 -12.17 -21.93
N LEU A 89 -14.16 -11.70 -23.17
CA LEU A 89 -15.25 -10.83 -23.59
C LEU A 89 -16.07 -11.47 -24.71
N THR A 90 -17.35 -11.12 -24.81
CA THR A 90 -18.13 -11.33 -26.03
C THR A 90 -17.74 -10.30 -27.10
N LYS A 91 -18.16 -10.55 -28.35
CA LYS A 91 -18.03 -9.56 -29.44
C LYS A 91 -18.73 -8.24 -29.11
N ASP A 92 -19.81 -8.30 -28.33
CA ASP A 92 -20.59 -7.14 -27.89
C ASP A 92 -20.03 -6.48 -26.60
N GLY A 93 -18.82 -6.85 -26.17
CA GLY A 93 -18.14 -6.22 -25.04
C GLY A 93 -18.61 -6.65 -23.65
N LYS A 94 -19.44 -7.69 -23.52
CA LYS A 94 -19.85 -8.23 -22.21
C LYS A 94 -18.74 -9.10 -21.62
N ILE A 95 -18.48 -8.95 -20.33
CA ILE A 95 -17.51 -9.75 -19.59
C ILE A 95 -18.09 -11.13 -19.30
N LEU A 96 -17.42 -12.18 -19.76
CA LEU A 96 -17.80 -13.57 -19.49
C LEU A 96 -16.88 -14.23 -18.47
N VAL A 97 -15.59 -13.91 -18.53
CA VAL A 97 -14.56 -14.55 -17.71
C VAL A 97 -13.66 -13.48 -17.12
N TYR A 98 -13.39 -13.57 -15.82
CA TYR A 98 -12.37 -12.78 -15.15
C TYR A 98 -11.51 -13.67 -14.25
N ASP A 99 -10.23 -13.79 -14.58
CA ASP A 99 -9.24 -14.53 -13.80
C ASP A 99 -8.20 -13.54 -13.24
N LEU A 100 -8.31 -13.23 -11.96
CA LEU A 100 -7.43 -12.30 -11.27
C LEU A 100 -6.57 -13.02 -10.23
N LYS A 101 -5.26 -12.77 -10.30
CA LYS A 101 -4.31 -13.06 -9.24
C LYS A 101 -3.72 -11.75 -8.74
N TYR A 102 -3.91 -11.46 -7.46
CA TYR A 102 -3.22 -10.32 -6.84
C TYR A 102 -2.25 -10.79 -5.76
N TYR A 103 -1.18 -10.02 -5.63
CA TYR A 103 -0.13 -10.21 -4.65
C TYR A 103 -0.13 -8.99 -3.75
N LEU A 104 -0.45 -9.18 -2.48
CA LEU A 104 -0.49 -8.12 -1.48
C LEU A 104 0.71 -8.24 -0.55
N ILE A 105 1.49 -7.17 -0.44
CA ILE A 105 2.75 -7.22 0.30
C ILE A 105 2.48 -7.01 1.80
N CYS A 106 2.56 -8.10 2.57
CA CYS A 106 2.34 -8.14 4.02
C CYS A 106 3.52 -7.56 4.80
N GLU A 107 4.71 -7.70 4.22
CA GLU A 107 5.99 -7.34 4.82
C GLU A 107 6.30 -8.20 6.07
N GLY A 108 6.72 -7.60 7.19
CA GLY A 108 7.39 -8.30 8.30
C GLY A 108 6.55 -9.32 9.08
N THR A 109 5.25 -9.08 9.26
CA THR A 109 4.30 -9.94 9.97
C THR A 109 2.98 -10.02 9.21
N SER A 110 2.15 -11.02 9.52
CA SER A 110 0.85 -11.16 8.86
C SER A 110 -0.15 -10.08 9.27
N ASP A 111 -0.03 -9.50 10.47
CA ASP A 111 -0.95 -8.50 11.04
C ASP A 111 -2.42 -8.78 10.67
N VAL A 112 -3.17 -7.79 10.16
CA VAL A 112 -4.54 -7.96 9.62
C VAL A 112 -4.58 -8.34 8.14
N THR A 113 -3.45 -8.73 7.54
CA THR A 113 -3.31 -8.89 6.08
C THR A 113 -4.25 -9.95 5.51
N ILE A 114 -4.55 -11.01 6.26
CA ILE A 114 -5.51 -12.04 5.82
C ILE A 114 -6.90 -11.43 5.65
N ILE A 115 -7.31 -10.56 6.58
CA ILE A 115 -8.62 -9.89 6.52
C ILE A 115 -8.63 -8.90 5.36
N VAL A 116 -7.53 -8.19 5.12
CA VAL A 116 -7.37 -7.30 3.94
C VAL A 116 -7.49 -8.09 2.63
N ALA A 117 -6.82 -9.24 2.52
CA ALA A 117 -6.91 -10.10 1.35
C ALA A 117 -8.34 -10.61 1.11
N LEU A 118 -9.06 -10.97 2.16
CA LEU A 118 -10.46 -11.41 2.07
C LEU A 118 -11.39 -10.27 1.64
N SER A 119 -11.25 -9.08 2.26
CA SER A 119 -12.02 -7.90 1.87
C SER A 119 -11.75 -7.49 0.42
N ASP A 120 -10.53 -7.68 -0.07
CA ASP A 120 -10.17 -7.48 -1.47
C ASP A 120 -10.84 -8.50 -2.40
N LEU A 121 -10.81 -9.81 -2.07
CA LEU A 121 -11.48 -10.86 -2.87
C LEU A 121 -12.97 -10.56 -3.03
N LEU A 122 -13.61 -10.09 -1.96
CA LEU A 122 -15.04 -9.81 -1.91
C LEU A 122 -15.45 -8.54 -2.65
N ALA A 123 -14.50 -7.69 -3.04
CA ALA A 123 -14.76 -6.44 -3.76
C ALA A 123 -14.19 -6.43 -5.18
N ALA A 124 -13.53 -7.51 -5.61
CA ALA A 124 -12.80 -7.57 -6.89
C ALA A 124 -13.71 -7.60 -8.13
N ASP A 125 -14.99 -7.90 -7.98
CA ASP A 125 -16.02 -7.81 -9.02
C ASP A 125 -16.64 -6.40 -9.14
N GLY A 126 -16.44 -5.54 -8.14
CA GLY A 126 -16.93 -4.16 -8.13
C GLY A 126 -18.44 -4.10 -8.37
N CYS A 127 -18.88 -3.30 -9.35
CA CYS A 127 -20.30 -3.17 -9.72
C CYS A 127 -20.70 -4.05 -10.92
N TYR A 128 -19.89 -5.05 -11.29
CA TYR A 128 -20.02 -5.75 -12.56
C TYR A 128 -20.40 -7.21 -12.36
N TYR A 129 -21.49 -7.62 -13.00
CA TYR A 129 -21.87 -9.02 -13.03
C TYR A 129 -20.94 -9.82 -13.96
N ILE A 130 -20.17 -10.74 -13.40
CA ILE A 130 -19.24 -11.60 -14.12
C ILE A 130 -19.62 -13.07 -13.88
N PRO A 131 -20.14 -13.80 -14.89
CA PRO A 131 -20.68 -15.13 -14.67
C PRO A 131 -19.62 -16.19 -14.35
N ASN A 132 -18.38 -16.02 -14.80
CA ASN A 132 -17.29 -16.95 -14.52
C ASN A 132 -16.10 -16.18 -13.96
N ILE A 133 -15.89 -16.27 -12.65
CA ILE A 133 -14.84 -15.52 -11.96
C ILE A 133 -13.91 -16.46 -11.19
N ARG A 134 -12.61 -16.20 -11.27
CA ARG A 134 -11.59 -16.84 -10.43
C ARG A 134 -10.71 -15.76 -9.82
N LEU A 135 -10.67 -15.71 -8.50
CA LEU A 135 -9.90 -14.74 -7.74
C LEU A 135 -8.93 -15.46 -6.81
N ILE A 136 -7.66 -15.07 -6.84
CA ILE A 136 -6.62 -15.65 -5.98
C ILE A 136 -5.80 -14.51 -5.35
N GLY A 137 -5.92 -14.36 -4.03
CA GLY A 137 -5.10 -13.46 -3.24
C GLY A 137 -3.88 -14.16 -2.67
N ASN A 138 -2.70 -13.59 -2.88
CA ASN A 138 -1.43 -14.14 -2.40
C ASN A 138 -0.76 -13.15 -1.43
N PRO A 139 -0.92 -13.35 -0.11
CA PRO A 139 -0.16 -12.60 0.90
C PRO A 139 1.34 -12.87 0.77
N CYS A 140 2.12 -11.84 0.43
CA CYS A 140 3.57 -11.93 0.23
C CYS A 140 4.33 -11.39 1.45
N LYS A 141 5.06 -12.27 2.14
CA LYS A 141 5.97 -11.89 3.22
C LYS A 141 7.29 -11.38 2.67
N THR A 142 7.79 -10.31 3.26
CA THR A 142 9.05 -9.64 2.90
C THR A 142 9.74 -9.14 4.17
N ASN A 143 10.94 -8.58 4.04
CA ASN A 143 11.82 -8.30 5.17
C ASN A 143 11.79 -6.84 5.67
N VAL A 144 10.76 -6.04 5.33
CA VAL A 144 10.58 -4.68 5.89
C VAL A 144 9.42 -4.63 6.91
N HIS A 145 9.05 -3.43 7.37
CA HIS A 145 8.04 -3.21 8.40
C HIS A 145 6.68 -3.78 8.01
N SER A 146 5.90 -4.32 8.94
CA SER A 146 4.57 -4.88 8.64
C SER A 146 3.59 -3.82 8.14
N ASN A 147 2.81 -4.15 7.11
CA ASN A 147 1.65 -3.36 6.69
C ASN A 147 0.41 -3.72 7.50
N THR A 148 -0.58 -2.82 7.55
CA THR A 148 -1.78 -2.95 8.38
C THR A 148 -3.02 -2.35 7.71
N ALA A 149 -4.10 -2.24 8.47
CA ALA A 149 -5.34 -1.60 8.06
C ALA A 149 -5.10 -0.16 7.57
N PHE A 150 -5.67 0.15 6.41
CA PHE A 150 -5.85 1.53 5.96
C PHE A 150 -7.29 1.71 5.46
N ARG A 151 -7.84 2.92 5.50
CA ARG A 151 -9.20 3.23 5.04
C ARG A 151 -9.51 2.57 3.69
N GLY A 152 -10.58 1.77 3.66
CA GLY A 152 -11.01 0.96 2.53
C GLY A 152 -10.60 -0.52 2.60
N PHE A 153 -9.57 -0.85 3.38
CA PHE A 153 -9.25 -2.22 3.80
C PHE A 153 -9.10 -3.24 2.65
N GLY A 154 -8.31 -2.87 1.63
CA GLY A 154 -8.10 -3.71 0.44
C GLY A 154 -9.04 -3.37 -0.72
N GLN A 155 -10.30 -3.02 -0.44
CA GLN A 155 -11.30 -2.75 -1.49
C GLN A 155 -10.86 -1.69 -2.52
N PRO A 156 -10.20 -0.56 -2.13
CA PRO A 156 -9.69 0.40 -3.12
C PRO A 156 -8.67 -0.21 -4.07
N GLN A 157 -7.87 -1.18 -3.63
CA GLN A 157 -6.87 -1.84 -4.45
C GLN A 157 -7.52 -2.80 -5.46
N ALA A 158 -8.48 -3.62 -5.02
CA ALA A 158 -9.32 -4.45 -5.89
C ALA A 158 -10.00 -3.63 -7.00
N VAL A 159 -10.77 -2.61 -6.59
CA VAL A 159 -11.54 -1.76 -7.52
C VAL A 159 -10.60 -1.05 -8.49
N PHE A 160 -9.44 -0.58 -8.04
CA PHE A 160 -8.46 0.04 -8.93
C PHE A 160 -7.93 -0.93 -10.01
N ILE A 161 -7.66 -2.18 -9.67
CA ILE A 161 -7.21 -3.19 -10.63
C ILE A 161 -8.31 -3.49 -11.65
N LEU A 162 -9.55 -3.65 -11.18
CA LEU A 162 -10.72 -3.89 -12.02
C LEU A 162 -10.93 -2.73 -13.00
N GLU A 163 -10.96 -1.50 -12.52
CA GLU A 163 -11.19 -0.31 -13.35
C GLU A 163 -10.03 -0.04 -14.31
N SER A 164 -8.79 -0.39 -13.92
CA SER A 164 -7.64 -0.36 -14.83
C SER A 164 -7.84 -1.33 -16.00
N MET A 165 -8.26 -2.57 -15.71
CA MET A 165 -8.60 -3.55 -16.73
C MET A 165 -9.73 -3.05 -17.63
N LEU A 166 -10.81 -2.50 -17.07
CA LEU A 166 -11.96 -1.99 -17.83
C LEU A 166 -11.59 -0.81 -18.72
N SER A 167 -10.70 0.08 -18.25
CA SER A 167 -10.23 1.25 -19.01
C SER A 167 -9.46 0.87 -20.29
N GLU A 168 -8.83 -0.30 -20.29
CA GLU A 168 -8.17 -0.89 -21.47
C GLU A 168 -9.19 -1.41 -22.50
N LEU A 169 -10.45 -1.64 -22.13
CA LEU A 169 -11.47 -2.18 -23.03
C LEU A 169 -12.08 -1.09 -23.90
N SER A 170 -12.04 -1.28 -25.22
CA SER A 170 -12.52 -0.32 -26.22
C SER A 170 -14.05 -0.12 -26.21
N LEU A 171 -14.82 -1.19 -25.99
CA LEU A 171 -16.29 -1.17 -26.08
C LEU A 171 -17.00 -0.39 -24.97
N VAL A 172 -16.43 -0.30 -23.76
CA VAL A 172 -17.01 0.47 -22.64
C VAL A 172 -17.08 1.98 -22.97
N LYS A 173 -16.21 2.44 -23.88
CA LYS A 173 -16.17 3.84 -24.34
C LYS A 173 -17.32 4.17 -25.31
N GLU A 174 -17.87 3.18 -26.02
CA GLU A 174 -18.91 3.43 -27.01
C GLU A 174 -20.29 3.67 -26.38
N THR A 175 -20.63 2.99 -25.29
CA THR A 175 -21.98 2.99 -24.72
C THR A 175 -22.30 4.18 -23.80
N SER A 176 -21.33 5.02 -23.43
CA SER A 176 -21.46 6.03 -22.37
C SER A 176 -21.57 7.49 -22.87
N GLU A 177 -21.81 7.69 -24.17
CA GLU A 177 -21.65 9.00 -24.86
C GLU A 177 -20.28 9.65 -24.60
N PHE A 178 -19.31 8.84 -24.18
CA PHE A 178 -17.98 9.29 -23.78
C PHE A 178 -17.28 10.00 -24.92
N GLU A 179 -17.46 9.54 -26.17
CA GLU A 179 -16.87 10.16 -27.35
C GLU A 179 -17.29 11.63 -27.56
N LYS A 180 -18.53 12.01 -27.22
CA LYS A 180 -18.96 13.42 -27.32
C LYS A 180 -18.21 14.30 -26.33
N ARG A 181 -18.17 13.91 -25.04
CA ARG A 181 -17.52 14.68 -23.98
C ARG A 181 -15.99 14.63 -24.07
N LYS A 182 -15.46 13.52 -24.57
CA LYS A 182 -14.04 13.35 -24.91
C LYS A 182 -13.64 14.29 -26.03
N LYS A 183 -14.48 14.50 -27.05
CA LYS A 183 -14.22 15.48 -28.12
C LYS A 183 -14.11 16.92 -27.58
N GLU A 184 -14.96 17.32 -26.64
CA GLU A 184 -14.87 18.63 -25.96
C GLU A 184 -13.57 18.76 -25.16
N VAL A 185 -13.15 17.67 -24.49
CA VAL A 185 -11.87 17.60 -23.78
C VAL A 185 -10.67 17.65 -24.74
N GLU A 186 -10.73 16.94 -25.86
CA GLU A 186 -9.70 16.94 -26.90
C GLU A 186 -9.54 18.32 -27.54
N GLU A 187 -10.64 19.02 -27.83
CA GLU A 187 -10.64 20.38 -28.36
C GLU A 187 -10.07 21.39 -27.35
N PHE A 188 -10.37 21.24 -26.06
CA PHE A 188 -9.68 22.02 -25.02
C PHE A 188 -8.18 21.69 -25.00
N ASN A 189 -7.82 20.41 -25.07
CA ASN A 189 -6.44 19.95 -24.99
C ASN A 189 -5.59 20.33 -26.20
N SER A 190 -6.16 20.43 -27.41
CA SER A 190 -5.44 20.89 -28.61
C SER A 190 -5.14 22.38 -28.54
N ASN A 191 -6.01 23.16 -27.89
CA ASN A 191 -5.88 24.60 -27.75
C ASN A 191 -5.03 25.02 -26.54
N ASN A 192 -4.60 24.09 -25.68
CA ASN A 192 -3.85 24.37 -24.46
C ASN A 192 -2.57 23.52 -24.36
N ASN A 193 -1.41 24.18 -24.40
CA ASN A 193 -0.10 23.50 -24.33
C ASN A 193 0.30 23.06 -22.92
N TRP A 194 -0.10 23.83 -21.90
CA TRP A 194 0.34 23.64 -20.51
C TRP A 194 -0.76 23.14 -19.57
N HIS A 195 -2.00 23.06 -20.06
CA HIS A 195 -3.15 22.58 -19.31
C HIS A 195 -3.87 21.51 -20.10
N LYS A 196 -4.15 20.38 -19.47
CA LYS A 196 -4.94 19.29 -20.04
C LYS A 196 -6.13 19.00 -19.15
N ARG A 197 -7.25 18.64 -19.75
CA ARG A 197 -8.44 18.09 -19.10
C ARG A 197 -8.51 16.59 -19.38
N GLY A 198 -9.14 15.88 -18.46
CA GLY A 198 -9.48 14.47 -18.58
C GLY A 198 -10.91 14.26 -18.07
N LEU A 199 -11.52 13.15 -18.47
CA LEU A 199 -12.85 12.74 -18.03
C LEU A 199 -12.80 11.27 -17.63
N ALA A 200 -13.35 10.94 -16.47
CA ALA A 200 -13.54 9.58 -15.99
C ALA A 200 -14.87 9.47 -15.25
N LEU A 201 -15.53 8.32 -15.38
CA LEU A 201 -16.71 7.95 -14.61
C LEU A 201 -16.53 6.51 -14.15
N LEU A 202 -16.59 6.28 -12.85
CA LEU A 202 -16.30 4.98 -12.23
C LEU A 202 -17.45 4.67 -11.27
N PRO A 203 -18.19 3.56 -11.43
CA PRO A 203 -19.12 3.10 -10.42
C PRO A 203 -18.35 2.55 -9.20
N ILE A 204 -18.97 2.54 -8.03
CA ILE A 204 -18.37 1.95 -6.83
C ILE A 204 -19.40 1.21 -6.00
N GLU A 205 -19.06 -0.01 -5.61
CA GLU A 205 -19.75 -0.79 -4.60
C GLU A 205 -18.77 -1.00 -3.44
N PHE A 206 -19.24 -0.76 -2.21
CA PHE A 206 -18.39 -0.84 -1.03
C PHE A 206 -19.11 -1.64 0.06
N GLY A 207 -18.63 -2.85 0.31
CA GLY A 207 -19.19 -3.73 1.33
C GLY A 207 -18.88 -3.22 2.74
N VAL A 208 -19.91 -2.98 3.55
CA VAL A 208 -19.79 -2.50 4.94
C VAL A 208 -20.17 -3.60 5.92
N SER A 209 -19.17 -4.34 6.39
CA SER A 209 -19.21 -5.23 7.55
C SER A 209 -17.82 -5.82 7.77
N PHE A 210 -17.57 -6.41 8.93
CA PHE A 210 -16.39 -7.26 9.08
C PHE A 210 -16.65 -8.62 8.43
N PRO A 211 -15.72 -9.15 7.60
CA PRO A 211 -15.85 -10.50 7.05
C PRO A 211 -15.76 -11.58 8.13
N VAL A 212 -15.28 -11.23 9.33
CA VAL A 212 -15.30 -12.06 10.53
C VAL A 212 -16.57 -11.76 11.32
N ALA A 213 -17.56 -12.66 11.25
CA ALA A 213 -18.88 -12.47 11.84
C ALA A 213 -18.85 -12.02 13.31
N LEU A 214 -17.96 -12.61 14.12
CA LEU A 214 -17.82 -12.29 15.55
C LEU A 214 -17.46 -10.82 15.83
N MET A 215 -16.81 -10.13 14.89
CA MET A 215 -16.42 -8.72 15.05
C MET A 215 -17.61 -7.76 14.84
N ASN A 216 -18.75 -8.25 14.35
CA ASN A 216 -19.97 -7.47 14.15
C ASN A 216 -20.90 -7.51 15.38
N HIS A 217 -20.34 -7.49 16.60
CA HIS A 217 -21.12 -7.32 17.82
C HIS A 217 -21.01 -5.90 18.37
N ALA A 218 -21.98 -5.48 19.18
CA ALA A 218 -21.92 -4.23 19.93
C ALA A 218 -22.56 -4.43 21.31
N GLY A 219 -21.96 -3.85 22.35
CA GLY A 219 -22.58 -3.73 23.67
C GLY A 219 -23.37 -2.43 23.76
N ALA A 220 -24.46 -2.43 24.53
CA ALA A 220 -25.28 -1.26 24.83
C ALA A 220 -25.25 -0.96 26.33
#